data_AF-A0A662LS04-F1
#
_entry.id   AF-A0A662LS04-F1
#
_cell.length_a   1.000
_cell.length_b   1.000
_cell.length_c   1.000
_cell.angle_alpha   90.00
_cell.angle_beta   90.00
_cell.angle_gamma   90.00
#
_symmetry.space_group_name_H-M   'P 1'
#
loop_
_entity.id
_entity.type
_entity.pdbx_description
1 polymer ?
#
loop_
_entity_poly.entity_id
_entity_poly.type
_entity_poly.pdbx_seq_one_letter_code
_entity_poly.pdbx_strand_id
1 'polypeptide(L)'
;MLVCTACGARRPVRVKKSRTTQEEKGVIKVGDIMEVTVQSVGRQGDGMVRMGKYLMFIPGCGRGEKVKVKVESVKGNIIIARPVE
;
A
#
# COMPACT_ATOMS: atom_id res chain seq x y z
N MET A 1 -2.96 -25.12 18.26
CA MET A 1 -2.69 -26.46 17.69
C MET A 1 -4.02 -27.18 17.66
N LEU A 2 -4.60 -27.42 16.48
CA LEU A 2 -5.92 -28.04 16.35
C LEU A 2 -5.73 -29.47 15.87
N VAL A 3 -6.03 -30.43 16.74
CA VAL A 3 -6.05 -31.85 16.40
C VAL A 3 -7.43 -32.13 15.85
N CYS A 4 -7.51 -32.54 14.58
CA CYS A 4 -8.78 -33.03 14.04
C CYS A 4 -9.05 -34.40 14.68
N THR A 5 -10.05 -34.45 15.55
CA THR A 5 -10.47 -35.65 16.31
C THR A 5 -11.00 -36.78 15.42
N ALA A 6 -11.27 -36.52 14.14
CA ALA A 6 -11.76 -37.52 13.19
C ALA A 6 -10.63 -38.26 12.43
N CYS A 7 -9.46 -37.65 12.22
CA CYS A 7 -8.47 -38.19 11.27
C CYS A 7 -7.01 -38.19 11.77
N GLY A 8 -6.68 -37.60 12.93
CA GLY A 8 -5.34 -37.67 13.55
C GLY A 8 -4.18 -37.03 12.76
N ALA A 9 -4.41 -36.53 11.55
CA ALA A 9 -3.38 -35.96 10.69
C ALA A 9 -2.85 -34.64 11.27
N ARG A 10 -1.57 -34.63 11.66
CA ARG A 10 -0.87 -33.41 12.09
C ARG A 10 -0.52 -32.58 10.86
N ARG A 11 -1.44 -31.73 10.43
CA ARG A 11 -1.18 -30.78 9.34
C ARG A 11 -0.49 -29.55 9.93
N PRO A 12 0.82 -29.31 9.67
CA PRO A 12 1.40 -28.02 9.96
C PRO A 12 0.68 -27.01 9.07
N VAL A 13 -0.10 -26.12 9.67
CA VAL A 13 -0.72 -25.03 8.93
C VAL A 13 0.40 -24.08 8.53
N ARG A 14 1.08 -24.37 7.42
CA ARG A 14 1.89 -23.40 6.69
C ARG A 14 0.90 -22.42 6.05
N VAL A 15 0.30 -21.56 6.89
CA VAL A 15 -0.27 -20.32 6.40
C VAL A 15 0.94 -19.54 5.92
N LYS A 16 1.16 -19.48 4.61
CA LYS A 16 1.94 -18.39 4.04
C LYS A 16 1.15 -17.13 4.36
N LYS A 17 1.37 -16.54 5.53
CA LYS A 17 1.15 -15.11 5.67
C LYS A 17 2.18 -14.51 4.74
N SER A 18 1.75 -14.14 3.54
CA SER A 18 2.44 -13.14 2.75
C SER A 18 2.56 -11.91 3.64
N ARG A 19 3.66 -11.88 4.39
CA ARG A 19 4.25 -10.63 4.82
C ARG A 19 4.67 -9.97 3.51
N THR A 20 3.72 -9.32 2.85
CA THR A 20 4.03 -8.07 2.17
C THR A 20 4.41 -7.12 3.29
N THR A 21 5.62 -7.33 3.81
CA THR A 21 6.36 -6.30 4.50
C THR A 21 6.58 -5.29 3.40
N GLN A 22 5.62 -4.37 3.26
CA GLN A 22 5.78 -3.18 2.45
C GLN A 22 7.16 -2.64 2.77
N GLU A 23 7.92 -2.53 1.70
CA GLU A 23 9.34 -2.31 1.68
C GLU A 23 9.71 -1.18 2.63
N GLU A 24 10.71 -1.49 3.47
CA GLU A 24 11.78 -0.60 3.87
C GLU A 24 11.39 0.88 3.87
N LYS A 25 10.83 1.29 5.01
CA LYS A 25 10.81 2.66 5.49
C LYS A 25 12.22 3.27 5.33
N GLY A 26 12.45 4.00 4.24
CA GLY A 26 13.72 4.68 4.07
C GLY A 26 13.90 5.26 2.69
N VAL A 27 13.52 6.52 2.54
CA VAL A 27 13.82 7.37 1.37
C VAL A 27 12.91 7.10 0.17
N ILE A 28 11.77 7.79 0.16
CA ILE A 28 10.96 7.97 -1.04
C ILE A 28 11.82 8.75 -2.04
N LYS A 29 12.43 8.06 -3.02
CA LYS A 29 13.19 8.72 -4.08
C LYS A 29 12.25 9.21 -5.17
N VAL A 30 12.61 10.35 -5.76
CA VAL A 30 11.90 10.90 -6.90
C VAL A 30 12.08 9.96 -8.09
N GLY A 31 10.97 9.45 -8.64
CA GLY A 31 10.96 8.58 -9.81
C GLY A 31 10.61 7.11 -9.54
N ASP A 32 10.57 6.66 -8.28
CA ASP A 32 10.20 5.29 -7.96
C ASP A 32 8.69 5.04 -8.16
N ILE A 33 8.38 3.82 -8.62
CA ILE A 33 7.02 3.32 -8.78
C ILE A 33 6.71 2.45 -7.58
N MET A 34 5.69 2.81 -6.81
CA MET A 34 5.27 2.04 -5.64
C MET A 34 3.78 1.74 -5.68
N GLU A 35 3.41 0.60 -5.12
CA GLU A 35 2.03 0.22 -4.90
C GLU A 35 1.53 0.82 -3.58
N VAL A 36 0.59 1.75 -3.68
CA VAL A 36 0.01 2.40 -2.52
C VAL A 36 -1.50 2.18 -2.47
N THR A 37 -2.01 2.02 -1.25
CA THR A 37 -3.44 1.89 -1.00
C THR A 37 -4.03 3.26 -0.69
N VAL A 38 -5.03 3.67 -1.46
CA VAL A 38 -5.74 4.94 -1.22
C VAL A 38 -6.56 4.82 0.05
N GLN A 39 -6.22 5.63 1.07
CA GLN A 39 -6.98 5.63 2.33
C GLN A 39 -8.29 6.40 2.21
N SER A 40 -8.29 7.52 1.51
CA SER A 40 -9.47 8.37 1.38
C SER A 40 -9.41 9.16 0.09
N VAL A 41 -10.58 9.55 -0.41
CA VAL A 41 -10.71 10.40 -1.60
C VAL A 41 -11.53 11.62 -1.23
N GLY A 42 -11.06 12.80 -1.65
CA GLY A 42 -11.77 14.06 -1.48
C GLY A 42 -13.05 14.15 -2.33
N ARG A 43 -13.83 15.22 -2.15
CA ARG A 43 -15.00 15.50 -3.00
C ARG A 43 -14.64 15.78 -4.47
N GLN A 44 -13.39 16.17 -4.71
CA GLN A 44 -12.87 16.46 -6.05
C GLN A 44 -12.31 15.22 -6.78
N GLY A 45 -12.35 14.03 -6.16
CA GLY A 45 -11.78 12.82 -6.77
C GLY A 45 -10.27 12.66 -6.57
N ASP A 46 -9.66 13.47 -5.70
CA ASP A 46 -8.25 13.33 -5.34
C ASP A 46 -8.05 12.23 -4.30
N GLY A 47 -7.23 11.23 -4.64
CA GLY A 47 -6.79 10.20 -3.73
C GLY A 47 -5.74 10.74 -2.77
N MET A 48 -6.02 10.63 -1.47
CA MET A 48 -5.10 10.99 -0.40
C MET A 48 -4.56 9.73 0.26
N VAL A 49 -3.23 9.64 0.31
CA VAL A 49 -2.51 8.58 1.00
C VAL A 49 -1.68 9.22 2.11
N ARG A 50 -2.01 8.87 3.36
CA ARG A 50 -1.26 9.32 4.53
C ARG A 50 -0.30 8.22 4.97
N MET A 51 0.99 8.44 4.75
CA MET A 51 2.08 7.57 5.21
C MET A 51 2.81 8.26 6.37
N GLY A 52 2.20 8.20 7.56
CA GLY A 52 2.74 8.84 8.77
C GLY A 52 2.79 10.37 8.66
N LYS A 53 3.99 10.91 8.39
CA LYS A 53 4.25 12.35 8.21
C LYS A 53 4.15 12.81 6.74
N TYR A 54 4.15 11.88 5.80
CA TYR A 54 4.05 12.19 4.38
C TYR A 54 2.59 12.17 3.92
N LEU A 55 2.23 13.20 3.15
CA LEU A 55 0.94 13.32 2.50
C LEU A 55 1.16 13.18 1.00
N MET A 56 0.70 12.06 0.45
CA MET A 56 0.78 11.78 -0.98
C MET A 56 -0.57 12.06 -1.62
N PHE A 57 -0.54 12.89 -2.66
CA PHE A 57 -1.69 13.21 -3.50
C PHE A 57 -1.58 12.48 -4.82
N ILE A 58 -2.65 11.77 -5.18
CA ILE A 58 -2.74 11.01 -6.42
C ILE A 58 -4.03 11.47 -7.13
N PRO A 59 -3.91 12.16 -8.27
CA PRO A 59 -5.09 12.58 -9.04
C PRO A 59 -5.73 11.36 -9.71
N GLY A 60 -7.06 11.28 -9.72
CA GLY A 60 -7.79 10.26 -10.47
C GLY A 60 -7.87 8.88 -9.82
N CYS A 61 -7.68 8.76 -8.50
CA CYS A 61 -7.79 7.48 -7.80
C CYS A 61 -9.03 7.38 -6.90
N GLY A 62 -9.66 6.19 -6.92
CA GLY A 62 -10.84 5.85 -6.12
C GLY A 62 -10.53 5.44 -4.68
N ARG A 63 -11.56 5.44 -3.81
CA ARG A 63 -11.43 5.08 -2.39
C ARG A 63 -11.15 3.59 -2.27
N GLY A 64 -10.12 3.23 -1.52
CA GLY A 64 -9.79 1.84 -1.24
C GLY A 64 -9.12 1.09 -2.40
N GLU A 65 -8.79 1.79 -3.48
CA GLU A 65 -8.08 1.20 -4.61
C GLU A 65 -6.59 1.03 -4.29
N LYS A 66 -6.00 -0.03 -4.83
CA LYS A 66 -4.55 -0.23 -4.85
C LYS A 66 -4.06 0.20 -6.23
N VAL A 67 -3.33 1.29 -6.26
CA VAL A 67 -2.82 1.88 -7.49
C VAL A 67 -1.30 1.87 -7.47
N LYS A 68 -0.72 1.60 -8.65
CA LYS A 68 0.69 1.84 -8.87
C LYS A 68 0.86 3.32 -9.17
N VAL A 69 1.70 3.97 -8.39
CA VAL A 69 1.95 5.40 -8.55
C VAL A 69 3.42 5.65 -8.73
N LYS A 70 3.74 6.54 -9.67
CA LYS A 70 5.10 7.02 -9.88
C LYS A 70 5.27 8.35 -9.16
N VAL A 71 6.25 8.43 -8.26
CA VAL A 71 6.57 9.66 -7.54
C VAL A 71 7.26 10.63 -8.50
N GLU A 72 6.64 11.78 -8.80
CA GLU A 72 7.22 12.77 -9.70
C GLU A 72 8.06 13.81 -8.96
N SER A 73 7.66 14.17 -7.74
CA SER A 73 8.37 15.12 -6.91
C SER A 73 7.98 15.01 -5.44
N VAL A 74 8.97 15.16 -4.56
CA VAL A 74 8.77 15.23 -3.10
C VAL A 74 9.15 16.63 -2.63
N LYS A 75 8.20 17.37 -2.08
CA LYS A 75 8.41 18.69 -1.46
C LYS A 75 8.22 18.58 0.04
N GLY A 76 9.32 18.33 0.75
CA GLY A 76 9.32 18.14 2.20
C GLY A 76 8.44 16.94 2.59
N ASN A 77 7.25 17.22 3.12
CA ASN A 77 6.29 16.20 3.54
C ASN A 77 5.19 15.92 2.51
N ILE A 78 5.12 16.68 1.41
CA ILE A 78 4.10 16.54 0.38
C ILE A 78 4.72 15.78 -0.81
N ILE A 79 4.02 14.75 -1.28
CA ILE A 79 4.45 13.94 -2.41
C ILE A 79 3.41 14.08 -3.51
N ILE A 80 3.88 14.49 -4.70
CA ILE A 80 3.07 14.52 -5.90
C ILE A 80 3.43 13.27 -6.69
N ALA A 81 2.43 12.43 -6.93
CA ALA A 81 2.59 11.23 -7.71
C ALA A 81 1.51 11.15 -8.79
N ARG A 82 1.85 10.49 -9.90
CA ARG A 82 0.89 10.17 -10.96
C ARG A 82 0.56 8.68 -10.92
N PRO A 83 -0.72 8.31 -11.07
CA PRO A 83 -1.05 6.90 -11.30
C PRO A 83 -0.44 6.45 -12.62
N VAL A 84 0.19 5.28 -12.59
CA VAL A 84 0.60 4.53 -13.78
C VAL A 84 -0.33 3.33 -13.83
N GLU A 85 -1.32 3.40 -14.72
CA GLU A 85 -2.25 2.30 -15.00
C GLU A 85 -1.52 1.04 -15.49
#